data_AF-A0AAE0AN80-F1
#
_entry.id   AF-A0AAE0AN80-F1
#
_cell.length_a   1.000
_cell.length_b   1.000
_cell.length_c   1.000
_cell.angle_alpha   90.00
_cell.angle_beta   90.00
_cell.angle_gamma   90.00
#
_symmetry.space_group_name_H-M   'P 1'
#
loop_
_entity.id
_entity.type
_entity.pdbx_description
1 polymer ?
#
loop_
_entity_poly.entity_id
_entity_poly.type
_entity_poly.pdbx_seq_one_letter_code
_entity_poly.pdbx_strand_id
1 'polypeptide(L)'
;MFYGSSAIFVQAAGACWYLFGIQRSLKCLREKCRDTHGCDLRLLACKDSIYYGTSSMVSDRARWAWAENRPARSTCLEDSNNYDYGAYKWTVQLVKTNSRLEKTLFPIFWGLMTLSTFGNLESTTEWLEIVFNIIVLTSGLLLVTMLIGNIKVFLHATTSKKQAMQLKMRNIEWWMRKRQLPQGFRQRVRNYERQRWAAMRGVDECEMISNLPEGLRRDIKYHLCLDLVKQVPLFQHMDDLVLENICDRVKSLIFTKGEVITREGDPVQRMLFVVRGHLQSSQFLRDNVKSCCMLGPGNFSGDELLSWCLKRPFIERLPPSSSTLITLETTEAFGLEAEDVKYVTTL
;
A
#
# COMPACT_ATOMS: atom_id res chain seq x y z
N MET A 1 8.39 -9.81 12.51
CA MET A 1 9.57 -10.69 12.74
C MET A 1 10.87 -10.08 12.22
N PHE A 2 10.92 -9.53 10.99
CA PHE A 2 12.16 -9.00 10.40
C PHE A 2 12.82 -7.81 11.13
N TYR A 3 12.04 -6.88 11.70
CA TYR A 3 12.61 -5.73 12.41
C TYR A 3 13.39 -6.10 13.69
N GLY A 4 13.04 -7.21 14.34
CA GLY A 4 13.77 -7.72 15.50
C GLY A 4 15.15 -8.26 15.10
N SER A 5 15.21 -9.01 14.00
CA SER A 5 16.46 -9.60 13.49
C SER A 5 17.45 -8.53 12.98
N SER A 6 16.97 -7.46 12.34
CA SER A 6 17.84 -6.37 11.89
C SER A 6 18.45 -5.57 13.05
N ALA A 7 17.69 -5.33 14.11
CA ALA A 7 18.18 -4.64 15.30
C ALA A 7 19.25 -5.46 16.04
N ILE A 8 19.06 -6.78 16.12
CA ILE A 8 20.04 -7.70 16.69
C ILE A 8 21.32 -7.71 15.84
N PHE A 9 21.20 -7.69 14.51
CA PHE A 9 22.37 -7.65 13.62
C PHE A 9 23.20 -6.37 13.80
N VAL A 10 22.55 -5.21 13.93
CA VAL A 10 23.21 -3.92 14.22
C VAL A 10 23.99 -3.98 15.54
N GLN A 11 23.36 -4.51 16.59
CA GLN A 11 23.99 -4.64 17.90
C GLN A 11 25.16 -5.63 17.89
N ALA A 12 25.02 -6.76 17.20
CA ALA A 12 26.07 -7.76 17.05
C ALA A 12 27.27 -7.23 16.25
N ALA A 13 27.02 -6.55 15.12
CA ALA A 13 28.07 -5.93 14.31
C ALA A 13 28.80 -4.82 15.09
N GLY A 14 28.07 -3.97 15.80
CA GLY A 14 28.64 -2.95 16.68
C GLY A 14 29.49 -3.56 17.81
N ALA A 15 28.98 -4.59 18.50
CA ALA A 15 29.71 -5.27 19.56
C ALA A 15 31.00 -5.94 19.05
N CYS A 16 30.95 -6.62 17.91
CA CYS A 16 32.13 -7.20 17.27
C CYS A 16 33.14 -6.12 16.89
N TRP A 17 32.66 -4.99 16.36
CA TRP A 17 33.51 -3.84 16.04
C TRP A 17 34.21 -3.26 17.28
N TYR A 18 33.49 -3.12 18.38
CA TYR A 18 34.06 -2.67 19.66
C TYR A 18 35.14 -3.63 20.18
N LEU A 19 34.88 -4.94 20.11
CA LEU A 19 35.84 -5.97 20.53
C LEU A 19 37.10 -5.96 19.67
N PHE A 20 36.97 -5.89 18.35
CA PHE A 20 38.12 -5.80 17.44
C PHE A 20 38.93 -4.51 17.66
N GLY A 21 38.27 -3.37 17.93
CA GLY A 21 38.96 -2.15 18.30
C GLY A 21 39.75 -2.23 19.61
N ILE A 22 39.21 -2.91 20.62
CA ILE A 22 39.95 -3.21 21.85
C ILE A 22 41.14 -4.13 21.55
N GLN A 23 40.96 -5.18 20.74
CA GLN A 23 42.06 -6.06 20.36
C GLN A 23 43.16 -5.31 19.60
N ARG A 24 42.80 -4.34 18.75
CA ARG A 24 43.74 -3.49 18.00
C ARG A 24 44.54 -2.56 18.91
N SER A 25 43.87 -1.87 19.85
CA SER A 25 44.55 -1.04 20.85
C SER A 25 45.43 -1.86 21.80
N LEU A 26 45.00 -3.07 22.17
CA LEU A 26 45.83 -4.01 22.95
C LEU A 26 47.04 -4.50 22.15
N LYS A 27 46.90 -4.70 20.83
CA LYS A 27 48.02 -5.05 19.94
C LYS A 27 49.08 -3.95 19.89
N CYS A 28 48.68 -2.68 19.75
CA CYS A 28 49.59 -1.53 19.83
C CYS A 28 50.33 -1.48 21.16
N LEU A 29 49.61 -1.64 22.29
CA LEU A 29 50.23 -1.66 23.62
C LEU A 29 51.19 -2.83 23.81
N ARG A 30 50.88 -3.99 23.23
CA ARG A 30 51.74 -5.19 23.26
C ARG A 30 53.03 -4.98 22.49
N GLU A 31 52.96 -4.35 21.32
CA GLU A 31 54.13 -4.00 20.51
C GLU A 31 55.05 -3.04 21.29
N LYS A 32 54.50 -1.96 21.87
CA LYS A 32 55.28 -1.03 22.70
C LYS A 32 55.84 -1.66 23.99
N CYS A 33 55.15 -2.63 24.57
CA CYS A 33 55.65 -3.37 25.73
C CYS A 33 56.86 -4.22 25.35
N ARG A 34 56.83 -4.89 24.18
CA ARG A 34 57.97 -5.68 23.70
C ARG A 34 59.22 -4.82 23.46
N ASP A 35 59.03 -3.57 23.06
CA ASP A 35 60.13 -2.62 22.85
C ASP A 35 60.69 -2.03 24.16
N THR A 36 59.96 -2.15 25.28
CA THR A 36 60.35 -1.55 26.57
C THR A 36 61.04 -2.58 27.47
N HIS A 37 62.28 -2.31 27.86
CA HIS A 37 63.02 -3.17 28.80
C HIS A 37 62.29 -3.30 30.15
N GLY A 38 62.03 -4.53 30.57
CA GLY A 38 61.38 -4.85 31.86
C GLY A 38 59.85 -4.96 31.81
N CYS A 39 59.23 -4.89 30.62
CA CYS A 39 57.79 -5.11 30.47
C CYS A 39 57.46 -6.59 30.23
N ASP A 40 56.73 -7.22 31.17
CA ASP A 40 56.14 -8.56 30.99
C ASP A 40 54.72 -8.42 30.42
N LEU A 41 54.35 -9.26 29.45
CA LEU A 41 53.00 -9.32 28.87
C LEU A 41 51.91 -9.59 29.91
N ARG A 42 52.25 -10.19 31.06
CA ARG A 42 51.35 -10.36 32.22
C ARG A 42 50.87 -9.03 32.83
N LEU A 43 51.59 -7.93 32.59
CA LEU A 43 51.21 -6.59 33.02
C LEU A 43 50.03 -6.02 32.21
N LEU A 44 49.83 -6.49 30.97
CA LEU A 44 48.73 -6.07 30.09
C LEU A 44 47.44 -6.90 30.28
N ALA A 45 47.49 -7.99 31.05
CA ALA A 45 46.30 -8.80 31.33
C ALA A 45 45.31 -8.05 32.25
N CYS A 46 44.02 -8.39 32.21
CA CYS A 46 43.08 -7.90 33.22
C CYS A 46 43.52 -8.32 34.63
N LYS A 47 43.13 -7.54 35.64
CA LYS A 47 43.40 -7.86 37.05
C LYS A 47 42.70 -9.19 37.40
N ASP A 48 43.41 -10.12 38.03
CA ASP A 48 42.77 -11.32 38.60
C ASP A 48 41.70 -10.90 39.63
N SER A 49 40.52 -11.51 39.57
CA SER A 49 39.44 -11.25 40.52
C SER A 49 39.89 -11.66 41.93
N ILE A 50 39.72 -10.76 42.90
CA ILE A 50 40.08 -10.99 44.31
C ILE A 50 39.18 -12.09 44.87
N TYR A 51 39.76 -13.20 45.33
CA TYR A 51 39.11 -14.11 46.26
C TYR A 51 39.13 -13.48 47.67
N TYR A 52 37.98 -13.41 48.33
CA TYR A 52 37.85 -12.89 49.69
C TYR A 52 38.66 -13.75 50.66
N GLY A 53 39.79 -13.22 51.16
CA GLY A 53 40.65 -13.92 52.13
C GLY A 53 42.03 -13.30 52.37
N THR A 54 42.52 -12.44 51.48
CA THR A 54 43.82 -11.75 51.65
C THR A 54 43.63 -10.23 51.65
N SER A 55 44.05 -9.59 52.74
CA SER A 55 43.85 -8.16 53.06
C SER A 55 44.89 -7.21 52.45
N SER A 56 45.77 -7.67 51.55
CA SER A 56 46.67 -6.80 50.81
C SER A 56 46.18 -6.59 49.38
N MET A 57 45.69 -5.38 49.06
CA MET A 57 45.66 -4.89 47.68
C MET A 57 47.10 -4.80 47.18
N VAL A 58 47.62 -5.87 46.58
CA VAL A 58 48.87 -5.80 45.81
C VAL A 58 48.51 -5.09 44.51
N SER A 59 48.57 -3.76 44.54
CA SER A 59 48.63 -2.99 43.32
C SER A 59 50.05 -3.15 42.79
N ASP A 60 50.21 -4.05 41.83
CA ASP A 60 51.51 -4.42 41.30
C ASP A 60 52.26 -3.17 40.80
N ARG A 61 53.37 -2.81 41.46
CA ARG A 61 54.11 -1.55 41.22
C ARG A 61 54.57 -1.45 39.77
N ALA A 62 54.85 -2.60 39.15
CA ALA A 62 55.22 -2.72 37.74
C ALA A 62 54.06 -2.37 36.78
N ARG A 63 52.81 -2.70 37.14
CA ARG A 63 51.63 -2.33 36.34
C ARG A 63 51.37 -0.83 36.36
N TRP A 64 51.52 -0.20 37.52
CA TRP A 64 51.40 1.26 37.64
C TRP A 64 52.49 1.98 36.86
N ALA A 65 53.74 1.52 36.95
CA ALA A 65 54.85 2.07 36.19
C ALA A 65 54.64 1.93 34.67
N TRP A 66 54.09 0.80 34.21
CA TRP A 66 53.72 0.60 32.81
C TRP A 66 52.55 1.50 32.37
N ALA A 67 51.53 1.66 33.22
CA ALA A 67 50.38 2.53 32.93
C ALA A 67 50.76 4.02 32.82
N GLU A 68 51.85 4.43 33.47
CA GLU A 68 52.39 5.80 33.43
C GLU A 68 53.41 6.02 32.29
N ASN A 69 53.69 5.00 31.47
CA ASN A 69 54.62 5.09 30.36
C ASN A 69 54.10 6.02 29.25
N ARG A 70 54.52 7.29 29.29
CA ARG A 70 54.10 8.36 28.35
C ARG A 70 54.21 7.97 26.87
N PRO A 71 55.33 7.45 26.33
CA PRO A 71 55.44 7.13 24.90
C PRO A 71 54.49 6.01 24.43
N ALA A 72 54.19 5.03 25.28
CA ALA A 72 53.24 3.96 24.94
C ALA A 72 51.80 4.51 24.91
N ARG A 73 51.46 5.35 25.88
CA ARG A 73 50.14 5.99 25.98
C ARG A 73 49.90 7.03 24.87
N SER A 74 50.89 7.85 24.54
CA SER A 74 50.77 8.85 23.49
C SER A 74 50.61 8.23 22.10
N THR A 75 51.28 7.11 21.85
CA THR A 75 51.21 6.39 20.58
C THR A 75 49.92 5.57 20.44
N CYS A 76 49.47 4.89 21.51
CA CYS A 76 48.37 3.93 21.41
C CYS A 76 47.00 4.43 21.90
N LEU A 77 46.94 5.46 22.75
CA LEU A 77 45.70 5.86 23.44
C LEU A 77 45.35 7.34 23.33
N GLU A 78 46.31 8.23 23.06
CA GLU A 78 46.06 9.68 23.00
C GLU A 78 45.78 10.18 21.58
N ASP A 79 46.52 9.69 20.58
CA ASP A 79 46.30 10.05 19.18
C ASP A 79 45.95 8.81 18.34
N SER A 80 44.83 8.91 17.62
CA SER A 80 44.33 7.88 16.72
C SER A 80 45.07 7.81 15.38
N ASN A 81 45.95 8.77 15.08
CA ASN A 81 46.77 8.82 13.86
C ASN A 81 48.17 8.21 14.03
N ASN A 82 48.60 7.96 15.26
CA ASN A 82 49.96 7.48 15.54
C ASN A 82 50.14 5.96 15.34
N TYR A 83 49.08 5.27 14.96
CA TYR A 83 49.06 3.83 14.68
C TYR A 83 47.96 3.50 13.66
N ASP A 84 48.17 2.45 12.87
CA ASP A 84 47.25 2.01 11.81
C ASP A 84 46.03 1.28 12.39
N TYR A 85 45.10 2.03 12.95
CA TYR A 85 43.83 1.52 13.47
C TYR A 85 42.77 1.25 12.39
N GLY A 86 42.90 1.85 11.21
CA GLY A 86 41.95 1.72 10.10
C GLY A 86 40.50 1.93 10.53
N ALA A 87 39.61 0.99 10.17
CA ALA A 87 38.19 1.00 10.51
C ALA A 87 37.85 1.13 12.02
N TYR A 88 38.83 0.92 12.91
CA TYR A 88 38.64 0.97 14.37
C TYR A 88 39.18 2.26 15.01
N LYS A 89 39.59 3.26 14.23
CA LYS A 89 40.15 4.52 14.71
C LYS A 89 39.33 5.19 15.82
N TRP A 90 38.00 5.19 15.68
CA TRP A 90 37.11 5.80 16.65
C TRP A 90 37.01 5.03 17.98
N THR A 91 37.39 3.75 18.00
CA THR A 91 37.39 2.94 19.23
C THR A 91 38.45 3.41 20.23
N VAL A 92 39.54 4.05 19.76
CA VAL A 92 40.63 4.58 20.62
C VAL A 92 40.09 5.63 21.60
N GLN A 93 39.23 6.54 21.12
CA GLN A 93 38.59 7.54 21.98
C GLN A 93 37.61 6.90 22.98
N LEU A 94 36.96 5.81 22.58
CA LEU A 94 36.00 5.09 23.41
C LEU A 94 36.66 4.29 24.55
N VAL A 95 37.90 3.84 24.36
CA VAL A 95 38.69 3.17 25.41
C VAL A 95 39.02 4.15 26.54
N LYS A 96 39.19 5.44 26.24
CA LYS A 96 39.50 6.49 27.21
C LYS A 96 38.30 6.89 28.08
N THR A 97 37.10 6.87 27.54
CA THR A 97 35.90 7.33 28.27
C THR A 97 35.47 6.32 29.35
N ASN A 98 35.07 6.83 30.53
CA ASN A 98 34.49 6.04 31.62
C ASN A 98 32.96 5.90 31.57
N SER A 99 32.27 6.63 30.70
CA SER A 99 30.81 6.57 30.62
C SER A 99 30.35 5.24 30.01
N ARG A 100 29.40 4.56 30.66
CA ARG A 100 28.83 3.30 30.16
C ARG A 100 27.93 3.54 28.94
N LEU A 101 27.32 4.72 28.85
CA LEU A 101 26.42 5.10 27.77
C LEU A 101 27.16 5.31 26.44
N GLU A 102 28.33 5.95 26.44
CA GLU A 102 29.10 6.07 25.20
C GLU A 102 29.56 4.70 24.71
N LYS A 103 29.99 3.82 25.63
CA LYS A 103 30.41 2.45 25.31
C LYS A 103 29.31 1.59 24.70
N THR A 104 28.03 1.89 24.96
CA THR A 104 26.91 1.16 24.37
C THR A 104 26.36 1.83 23.11
N LEU A 105 26.23 3.16 23.09
CA LEU A 105 25.62 3.89 21.98
C LEU A 105 26.55 4.01 20.77
N PHE A 106 27.85 4.18 21.00
CA PHE A 106 28.80 4.43 19.92
C PHE A 106 29.01 3.21 19.00
N PRO A 107 29.10 1.97 19.51
CA PRO A 107 29.11 0.78 18.65
C PRO A 107 27.80 0.58 17.88
N ILE A 108 26.64 0.92 18.48
CA ILE A 108 25.34 0.89 17.78
C ILE A 108 25.32 1.92 16.65
N PHE A 109 25.82 3.12 16.91
CA PHE A 109 25.95 4.18 15.91
C PHE A 109 26.83 3.74 14.73
N TRP A 110 28.00 3.16 15.01
CA TRP A 110 28.86 2.59 13.96
C TRP A 110 28.17 1.48 13.17
N GLY A 111 27.52 0.54 13.87
CA GLY A 111 26.76 -0.55 13.23
C GLY A 111 25.66 -0.03 12.31
N LEU A 112 24.89 0.96 12.75
CA LEU A 112 23.85 1.61 11.94
C LEU A 112 24.45 2.29 10.70
N MET A 113 25.55 3.03 10.86
CA MET A 113 26.23 3.74 9.76
C MET A 113 26.74 2.78 8.70
N THR A 114 27.44 1.71 9.10
CA THR A 114 28.03 0.74 8.16
C THR A 114 26.96 -0.07 7.46
N LEU A 115 25.91 -0.48 8.18
CA LEU A 115 24.81 -1.26 7.60
C LEU A 115 23.92 -0.45 6.66
N SER A 116 23.78 0.84 6.88
CA SER A 116 23.07 1.74 5.99
C SER A 116 23.91 2.18 4.78
N THR A 117 25.12 1.64 4.61
CA THR A 117 26.06 1.97 3.51
C THR A 117 26.59 3.41 3.57
N PHE A 118 26.49 4.09 4.71
CA PHE A 118 26.99 5.46 4.92
C PHE A 118 28.41 5.50 5.53
N GLY A 119 29.01 4.35 5.84
CA GLY A 119 30.30 4.28 6.53
C GLY A 119 31.50 4.57 5.63
N ASN A 120 32.33 5.53 6.02
CA ASN A 120 33.69 5.69 5.50
C ASN A 120 34.63 4.73 6.25
N LEU A 121 34.95 3.60 5.63
CA LEU A 121 35.88 2.62 6.20
C LEU A 121 37.28 2.84 5.63
N GLU A 122 38.24 3.11 6.52
CA GLU A 122 39.67 3.09 6.18
C GLU A 122 40.16 1.64 6.11
N SER A 123 41.08 1.34 5.20
CA SER A 123 41.62 -0.02 5.00
C SER A 123 42.37 -0.51 6.24
N THR A 124 42.05 -1.72 6.71
CA THR A 124 42.78 -2.41 7.78
C THR A 124 43.80 -3.39 7.20
N THR A 125 44.83 -3.73 7.98
CA THR A 125 45.94 -4.60 7.53
C THR A 125 45.77 -6.07 7.93
N GLU A 126 44.80 -6.40 8.80
CA GLU A 126 44.58 -7.78 9.27
C GLU A 126 43.50 -8.51 8.46
N TRP A 127 43.80 -9.74 8.07
CA TRP A 127 42.88 -10.58 7.28
C TRP A 127 41.53 -10.82 7.95
N LEU A 128 41.48 -11.04 9.28
CA LEU A 128 40.22 -11.26 10.01
C LEU A 128 39.33 -10.01 10.01
N GLU A 129 39.92 -8.83 10.15
CA GLU A 129 39.21 -7.55 10.13
C GLU A 129 38.65 -7.27 8.72
N ILE A 130 39.42 -7.58 7.68
CA ILE A 130 38.99 -7.44 6.28
C ILE A 130 37.77 -8.34 6.00
N VAL A 131 37.83 -9.62 6.38
CA VAL A 131 36.72 -10.57 6.17
C VAL A 131 35.47 -10.11 6.93
N PHE A 132 35.61 -9.66 8.18
CA PHE A 132 34.49 -9.11 8.96
C PHE A 132 33.85 -7.90 8.26
N ASN A 133 34.66 -6.94 7.81
CA ASN A 133 34.18 -5.75 7.09
C ASN A 133 33.44 -6.12 5.80
N ILE A 134 33.94 -7.08 5.02
CA ILE A 134 33.25 -7.58 3.82
C ILE A 134 31.88 -8.16 4.18
N ILE A 135 31.78 -8.98 5.23
CA ILE A 135 30.51 -9.58 5.66
C ILE A 135 29.50 -8.49 6.12
N VAL A 136 29.96 -7.52 6.90
CA VAL A 136 29.09 -6.42 7.39
C VAL A 136 28.62 -5.53 6.23
N LEU A 137 29.50 -5.21 5.27
CA LEU A 137 29.15 -4.39 4.11
C LEU A 137 28.19 -5.11 3.16
N THR A 138 28.47 -6.37 2.84
CA THR A 138 27.60 -7.18 1.96
C THR A 138 26.22 -7.42 2.58
N SER A 139 26.16 -7.73 3.87
CA SER A 139 24.88 -7.85 4.59
C SER A 139 24.13 -6.52 4.66
N GLY A 140 24.82 -5.39 4.89
CA GLY A 140 24.22 -4.06 4.84
C GLY A 140 23.58 -3.74 3.49
N LEU A 141 24.30 -3.99 2.39
CA LEU A 141 23.79 -3.81 1.04
C LEU A 141 22.54 -4.68 0.77
N LEU A 142 22.56 -5.94 1.19
CA LEU A 142 21.41 -6.84 1.06
C LEU A 142 20.20 -6.35 1.86
N LEU A 143 20.41 -5.89 3.10
CA LEU A 143 19.33 -5.35 3.93
C LEU A 143 18.70 -4.10 3.32
N VAL A 144 19.51 -3.16 2.82
CA VAL A 144 19.01 -1.92 2.18
C VAL A 144 18.25 -2.22 0.90
N THR A 145 18.79 -3.09 0.04
CA THR A 145 18.11 -3.47 -1.22
C THR A 145 16.78 -4.17 -0.96
N MET A 146 16.71 -5.09 0.01
CA MET A 146 15.45 -5.71 0.44
C MET A 146 14.45 -4.70 0.99
N LEU A 147 14.91 -3.76 1.84
CA LEU A 147 14.06 -2.71 2.39
C LEU A 147 13.44 -1.85 1.28
N ILE A 148 14.26 -1.40 0.32
CA ILE A 148 13.81 -0.63 -0.84
C ILE A 148 12.79 -1.44 -1.66
N GLY A 149 13.04 -2.73 -1.87
CA GLY A 149 12.11 -3.63 -2.57
C GLY A 149 10.75 -3.71 -1.88
N ASN A 150 10.75 -3.94 -0.56
CA ASN A 150 9.52 -4.03 0.23
C ASN A 150 8.73 -2.72 0.23
N ILE A 151 9.42 -1.58 0.36
CA ILE A 151 8.79 -0.25 0.30
C ILE A 151 8.14 -0.04 -1.08
N LYS A 152 8.82 -0.42 -2.18
CA LYS A 152 8.26 -0.32 -3.54
C LYS A 152 6.98 -1.15 -3.70
N VAL A 153 6.98 -2.41 -3.24
CA VAL A 153 5.81 -3.29 -3.32
C VAL A 153 4.64 -2.73 -2.53
N PHE A 154 4.90 -2.28 -1.30
CA PHE A 154 3.88 -1.66 -0.44
C PHE A 154 3.30 -0.37 -1.05
N LEU A 155 4.17 0.51 -1.57
CA LEU A 155 3.74 1.72 -2.25
C LEU A 155 2.92 1.40 -3.50
N HIS A 156 3.33 0.42 -4.30
CA HIS A 156 2.57 0.01 -5.48
C HIS A 156 1.19 -0.55 -5.08
N ALA A 157 1.12 -1.41 -4.06
CA ALA A 157 -0.14 -1.96 -3.58
C ALA A 157 -1.14 -0.89 -3.11
N THR A 158 -0.64 0.15 -2.44
CA THR A 158 -1.48 1.24 -1.90
C THR A 158 -1.82 2.33 -2.94
N THR A 159 -0.95 2.58 -3.92
CA THR A 159 -1.10 3.70 -4.85
C THR A 159 -1.56 3.31 -6.26
N SER A 160 -1.45 2.04 -6.66
CA SER A 160 -1.78 1.56 -8.01
C SER A 160 -3.16 1.99 -8.49
N LYS A 161 -4.21 1.75 -7.70
CA LYS A 161 -5.59 2.14 -8.04
C LYS A 161 -5.75 3.65 -8.23
N LYS A 162 -5.15 4.44 -7.34
CA LYS A 162 -5.18 5.90 -7.42
C LYS A 162 -4.45 6.40 -8.67
N GLN A 163 -3.29 5.83 -8.98
CA GLN A 163 -2.52 6.14 -10.19
C GLN A 163 -3.30 5.78 -11.45
N ALA A 164 -3.94 4.61 -11.49
CA ALA A 164 -4.79 4.19 -12.61
C ALA A 164 -5.95 5.16 -12.84
N MET A 165 -6.64 5.59 -11.77
CA MET A 165 -7.69 6.60 -11.87
C MET A 165 -7.17 7.96 -12.35
N GLN A 166 -6.01 8.41 -11.85
CA GLN A 166 -5.39 9.65 -12.30
C GLN A 166 -5.02 9.60 -13.79
N LEU A 167 -4.50 8.47 -14.27
CA LEU A 167 -4.19 8.26 -15.67
C LEU A 167 -5.47 8.30 -16.52
N LYS A 168 -6.52 7.58 -16.11
CA LYS A 168 -7.83 7.58 -16.77
C LYS A 168 -8.39 8.99 -16.87
N MET A 169 -8.42 9.74 -15.78
CA MET A 169 -8.91 11.12 -15.74
C MET A 169 -8.09 12.04 -16.67
N ARG A 170 -6.77 11.89 -16.71
CA ARG A 170 -5.90 12.65 -17.64
C ARG A 170 -6.23 12.35 -19.10
N ASN A 171 -6.46 11.08 -19.43
CA ASN A 171 -6.81 10.65 -20.79
C ASN A 171 -8.18 11.20 -21.21
N ILE A 172 -9.18 11.14 -20.32
CA ILE A 172 -10.51 11.72 -20.54
C ILE A 172 -10.39 13.24 -20.74
N GLU A 173 -9.64 13.94 -19.89
CA GLU A 173 -9.44 15.39 -20.03
C GLU A 173 -8.74 15.78 -21.34
N TRP A 174 -7.74 15.01 -21.76
CA TRP A 174 -7.10 15.20 -23.05
C TRP A 174 -8.10 14.99 -24.19
N TRP A 175 -8.87 13.90 -24.17
CA TRP A 175 -9.88 13.60 -25.17
C TRP A 175 -10.96 14.69 -25.25
N MET A 176 -11.44 15.17 -24.10
CA MET A 176 -12.44 16.24 -24.05
C MET A 176 -11.94 17.56 -24.62
N ARG A 177 -10.67 17.89 -24.37
CA ARG A 177 -10.01 19.06 -24.97
C ARG A 177 -9.85 18.90 -26.48
N LYS A 178 -9.43 17.72 -26.94
CA LYS A 178 -9.25 17.42 -28.37
C LYS A 178 -10.57 17.51 -29.15
N ARG A 179 -11.70 17.13 -28.54
CA ARG A 179 -13.05 17.22 -29.11
C ARG A 179 -13.73 18.59 -28.90
N GLN A 180 -13.06 19.55 -28.26
CA GLN A 180 -13.59 20.89 -27.99
C GLN A 180 -14.95 20.90 -27.28
N LEU A 181 -15.15 19.98 -26.32
CA LEU A 181 -16.40 19.95 -25.55
C LEU A 181 -16.61 21.26 -24.76
N PRO A 182 -17.85 21.79 -24.67
CA PRO A 182 -18.15 22.95 -23.85
C PRO A 182 -17.88 22.72 -22.36
N GLN A 183 -17.59 23.78 -21.61
CA GLN A 183 -17.19 23.70 -20.19
C GLN A 183 -18.23 23.00 -19.30
N GLY A 184 -19.52 23.21 -19.56
CA GLY A 184 -20.61 22.55 -18.84
C GLY A 184 -20.56 21.02 -18.97
N PHE A 185 -20.34 20.51 -20.20
CA PHE A 185 -20.20 19.07 -20.43
C PHE A 185 -18.95 18.50 -19.77
N ARG A 186 -17.82 19.20 -19.86
CA ARG A 186 -16.57 18.74 -19.21
C ARG A 186 -16.74 18.61 -17.70
N GLN A 187 -17.39 19.58 -17.07
CA GLN A 187 -17.63 19.55 -15.63
C GLN A 187 -18.57 18.39 -15.27
N ARG A 188 -19.60 18.14 -16.08
CA ARG A 188 -20.53 17.02 -15.87
C ARG A 188 -19.82 15.67 -15.98
N VAL A 189 -18.96 15.48 -16.98
CA VAL A 189 -18.16 14.25 -17.14
C VAL A 189 -17.17 14.07 -15.98
N ARG A 190 -16.48 15.12 -15.54
CA ARG A 190 -15.57 15.07 -14.38
C ARG A 190 -16.30 14.67 -13.11
N ASN A 191 -17.48 15.25 -12.88
CA ASN A 191 -18.31 14.92 -11.72
C ASN A 191 -18.80 13.48 -11.79
N TYR A 192 -19.23 13.02 -12.97
CA TYR A 192 -19.65 11.64 -13.20
C TYR A 192 -18.54 10.66 -12.83
N GLU A 193 -17.34 10.81 -13.40
CA GLU A 193 -16.21 9.91 -13.15
C GLU A 193 -15.76 9.94 -11.68
N ARG A 194 -15.80 11.10 -11.00
CA ARG A 194 -15.47 11.20 -9.57
C ARG A 194 -16.48 10.48 -8.69
N GLN A 195 -17.77 10.67 -8.94
CA GLN A 195 -18.83 10.02 -8.16
C GLN A 195 -18.83 8.50 -8.41
N ARG A 196 -18.71 8.07 -9.66
CA ARG A 196 -18.57 6.67 -10.04
C ARG A 196 -17.38 6.01 -9.33
N TRP A 197 -16.22 6.67 -9.29
CA TRP A 197 -15.04 6.17 -8.57
C TRP A 197 -15.27 6.08 -7.06
N ALA A 198 -15.93 7.09 -6.47
CA ALA A 198 -16.23 7.10 -5.04
C ALA A 198 -17.21 5.97 -4.64
N ALA A 199 -18.21 5.68 -5.46
CA ALA A 199 -19.18 4.63 -5.23
C ALA A 199 -18.56 3.23 -5.38
N MET A 200 -17.87 2.97 -6.50
CA MET A 200 -17.36 1.62 -6.80
C MET A 200 -15.94 1.35 -6.27
N ARG A 201 -15.28 2.34 -5.65
CA ARG A 201 -13.85 2.27 -5.23
C ARG A 201 -12.89 1.82 -6.34
N GLY A 202 -13.25 2.12 -7.59
CA GLY A 202 -12.46 1.74 -8.76
C GLY A 202 -12.56 0.29 -9.20
N VAL A 203 -13.60 -0.41 -8.76
CA VAL A 203 -13.94 -1.74 -9.29
C VAL A 203 -14.94 -1.55 -10.43
N ASP A 204 -14.70 -2.16 -11.58
CA ASP A 204 -15.69 -2.25 -12.65
C ASP A 204 -16.22 -3.69 -12.67
N GLU A 205 -17.49 -3.88 -12.30
CA GLU A 205 -18.11 -5.21 -12.18
C GLU A 205 -18.09 -5.95 -13.51
N CYS A 206 -18.31 -5.24 -14.63
CA CYS A 206 -18.25 -5.81 -15.97
C CYS A 206 -16.83 -6.27 -16.32
N GLU A 207 -15.80 -5.51 -15.92
CA GLU A 207 -14.40 -5.90 -16.12
C GLU A 207 -14.02 -7.10 -15.25
N MET A 208 -14.51 -7.18 -14.01
CA MET A 208 -14.26 -8.31 -13.11
C MET A 208 -14.75 -9.64 -13.66
N ILE A 209 -15.96 -9.65 -14.24
CA ILE A 209 -16.57 -10.87 -14.80
C ILE A 209 -16.19 -11.11 -16.26
N SER A 210 -15.48 -10.18 -16.92
CA SER A 210 -15.15 -10.28 -18.35
C SER A 210 -14.25 -11.47 -18.69
N ASN A 211 -13.37 -11.85 -17.77
CA ASN A 211 -12.44 -12.98 -17.94
C ASN A 211 -13.04 -14.34 -17.56
N LEU A 212 -14.27 -14.37 -17.04
CA LEU A 212 -14.94 -15.62 -16.67
C LEU A 212 -15.53 -16.31 -17.91
N PRO A 213 -15.62 -17.65 -17.93
CA PRO A 213 -16.36 -18.37 -18.96
C PRO A 213 -17.81 -17.89 -19.05
N GLU A 214 -18.38 -17.91 -20.25
CA GLU A 214 -19.70 -17.32 -20.50
C GLU A 214 -20.81 -17.94 -19.65
N GLY A 215 -20.78 -19.26 -19.41
CA GLY A 215 -21.73 -19.94 -18.54
C GLY A 215 -21.73 -19.38 -17.11
N LEU A 216 -20.54 -19.23 -16.50
CA LEU A 216 -20.43 -18.69 -15.14
C LEU A 216 -20.86 -17.22 -15.08
N ARG A 217 -20.57 -16.44 -16.13
CA ARG A 217 -21.05 -15.05 -16.24
C ARG A 217 -22.58 -14.98 -16.27
N ARG A 218 -23.23 -15.90 -16.99
CA ARG A 218 -24.69 -16.02 -17.01
C ARG A 218 -25.24 -16.40 -15.64
N ASP A 219 -24.67 -17.41 -14.98
CA ASP A 219 -25.12 -17.85 -13.65
C ASP A 219 -25.05 -16.72 -12.61
N ILE A 220 -23.94 -15.98 -12.59
CA ILE A 220 -23.77 -14.81 -11.71
C ILE A 220 -24.83 -13.76 -12.02
N LYS A 221 -25.02 -13.44 -13.29
CA LYS A 221 -26.00 -12.43 -13.72
C LYS A 221 -27.42 -12.83 -13.38
N TYR A 222 -27.77 -14.09 -13.62
CA TYR A 222 -29.06 -14.66 -13.24
C TYR A 222 -29.28 -14.54 -11.73
N HIS A 223 -28.32 -14.94 -10.91
CA HIS A 223 -28.42 -14.83 -9.45
C HIS A 223 -28.60 -13.39 -8.96
N LEU A 224 -27.92 -12.41 -9.58
CA LEU A 224 -28.04 -11.00 -9.19
C LEU A 224 -29.34 -10.32 -9.67
N CYS A 225 -29.92 -10.82 -10.77
CA CYS A 225 -31.03 -10.15 -11.45
C CYS A 225 -32.40 -10.79 -11.18
N LEU A 226 -32.45 -12.10 -10.90
CA LEU A 226 -33.68 -12.88 -10.81
C LEU A 226 -34.70 -12.29 -9.85
N ASP A 227 -34.27 -11.97 -8.63
CA ASP A 227 -35.16 -11.45 -7.58
C ASP A 227 -35.77 -10.10 -7.94
N LEU A 228 -35.06 -9.29 -8.74
CA LEU A 228 -35.50 -7.99 -9.21
C LEU A 228 -36.46 -8.13 -10.39
N VAL A 229 -36.18 -9.03 -11.33
CA VAL A 229 -37.07 -9.31 -12.47
C VAL A 229 -38.40 -9.89 -11.99
N LYS A 230 -38.38 -10.76 -10.98
CA LYS A 230 -39.59 -11.34 -10.37
C LYS A 230 -40.47 -10.33 -9.64
N GLN A 231 -40.00 -9.11 -9.36
CA GLN A 231 -40.84 -8.02 -8.82
C GLN A 231 -41.87 -7.53 -9.83
N VAL A 232 -41.65 -7.78 -11.12
CA VAL A 232 -42.60 -7.41 -12.17
C VAL A 232 -43.69 -8.49 -12.23
N PRO A 233 -44.97 -8.16 -11.98
CA PRO A 233 -46.04 -9.15 -11.95
C PRO A 233 -46.17 -9.98 -13.22
N LEU A 234 -45.87 -9.38 -14.38
CA LEU A 234 -45.88 -10.05 -15.68
C LEU A 234 -44.81 -11.15 -15.78
N PHE A 235 -43.63 -10.94 -15.20
CA PHE A 235 -42.50 -11.87 -15.30
C PHE A 235 -42.54 -12.95 -14.22
N GLN A 236 -43.21 -12.72 -13.09
CA GLN A 236 -43.29 -13.66 -11.98
C GLN A 236 -43.82 -15.05 -12.36
N HIS A 237 -44.70 -15.12 -13.35
CA HIS A 237 -45.38 -16.35 -13.77
C HIS A 237 -44.84 -16.93 -15.09
N MET A 238 -43.73 -16.38 -15.61
CA MET A 238 -43.09 -16.90 -16.82
C MET A 238 -42.20 -18.10 -16.49
N ASP A 239 -42.00 -18.97 -17.48
CA ASP A 239 -41.12 -20.13 -17.36
C ASP A 239 -39.68 -19.72 -17.02
N ASP A 240 -38.98 -20.56 -16.26
CA ASP A 240 -37.60 -20.30 -15.83
C ASP A 240 -36.65 -20.02 -17.01
N LEU A 241 -36.87 -20.68 -18.16
CA LEU A 241 -36.11 -20.45 -19.39
C LEU A 241 -36.29 -19.02 -19.93
N VAL A 242 -37.51 -18.47 -19.82
CA VAL A 242 -37.81 -17.10 -20.24
C VAL A 242 -37.16 -16.11 -19.27
N LEU A 243 -37.23 -16.38 -17.95
CA LEU A 243 -36.56 -15.59 -16.93
C LEU A 243 -35.04 -15.57 -17.10
N GLU A 244 -34.43 -16.71 -17.45
CA GLU A 244 -33.01 -16.81 -17.76
C GLU A 244 -32.64 -15.95 -18.97
N ASN A 245 -33.43 -16.02 -20.04
CA ASN A 245 -33.26 -15.18 -21.23
C ASN A 245 -33.41 -13.68 -20.94
N ILE A 246 -34.35 -13.28 -20.06
CA ILE A 246 -34.47 -11.89 -19.60
C ILE A 246 -33.20 -11.47 -18.87
N CYS A 247 -32.77 -12.26 -17.88
CA CYS A 247 -31.59 -11.96 -17.08
C CYS A 247 -30.33 -11.88 -17.95
N ASP A 248 -30.19 -12.70 -18.99
CA ASP A 248 -29.05 -12.64 -19.93
C ASP A 248 -29.04 -11.35 -20.78
N ARG A 249 -30.18 -10.68 -20.97
CA ARG A 249 -30.27 -9.44 -21.77
C ARG A 249 -30.11 -8.15 -20.97
N VAL A 250 -30.32 -8.20 -19.67
CA VAL A 250 -30.19 -7.06 -18.77
C VAL A 250 -28.77 -6.46 -18.78
N LYS A 251 -28.63 -5.14 -18.68
CA LYS A 251 -27.33 -4.45 -18.61
C LYS A 251 -27.15 -3.74 -17.27
N SER A 252 -25.98 -3.85 -16.64
CA SER A 252 -25.65 -3.06 -15.45
C SER A 252 -25.45 -1.59 -15.83
N LEU A 253 -26.11 -0.69 -15.11
CA LEU A 253 -26.11 0.75 -15.32
C LEU A 253 -25.81 1.46 -14.00
N ILE A 254 -25.03 2.54 -14.08
CA ILE A 254 -24.66 3.36 -12.93
C ILE A 254 -24.98 4.81 -13.26
N PHE A 255 -25.84 5.40 -12.44
CA PHE A 255 -26.25 6.78 -12.54
C PHE A 255 -25.70 7.58 -11.37
N THR A 256 -25.23 8.78 -11.66
CA THR A 256 -24.59 9.66 -10.66
C THR A 256 -25.61 10.60 -10.05
N LYS A 257 -25.40 11.06 -8.81
CA LYS A 257 -26.35 11.89 -8.09
C LYS A 257 -26.74 13.14 -8.88
N GLY A 258 -28.04 13.40 -8.99
CA GLY A 258 -28.63 14.55 -9.68
C GLY A 258 -28.75 14.37 -11.19
N GLU A 259 -28.45 13.18 -11.71
CA GLU A 259 -28.66 12.81 -13.09
C GLU A 259 -30.15 12.56 -13.37
N VAL A 260 -30.66 13.21 -14.43
CA VAL A 260 -32.02 13.03 -14.92
C VAL A 260 -31.98 11.87 -15.91
N ILE A 261 -32.59 10.75 -15.55
CA ILE A 261 -32.59 9.53 -16.37
C ILE A 261 -33.60 9.68 -17.52
N THR A 262 -34.80 10.16 -17.21
CA THR A 262 -35.90 10.31 -18.17
C THR A 262 -36.77 11.47 -17.73
N ARG A 263 -37.29 12.28 -18.66
CA ARG A 263 -38.27 13.32 -18.35
C ARG A 263 -39.67 12.82 -18.69
N GLU A 264 -40.67 13.37 -17.99
CA GLU A 264 -42.06 13.11 -18.33
C GLU A 264 -42.33 13.45 -19.80
N GLY A 265 -42.95 12.53 -20.53
CA GLY A 265 -43.20 12.64 -21.97
C GLY A 265 -42.07 12.12 -22.89
N ASP A 266 -40.85 11.91 -22.39
CA ASP A 266 -39.77 11.31 -23.17
C ASP A 266 -40.10 9.85 -23.52
N PRO A 267 -39.66 9.32 -24.68
CA PRO A 267 -39.88 7.92 -25.01
C PRO A 267 -39.16 6.99 -24.02
N VAL A 268 -39.87 6.03 -23.44
CA VAL A 268 -39.29 5.03 -22.53
C VAL A 268 -38.48 4.04 -23.35
N GLN A 269 -37.16 4.06 -23.20
CA GLN A 269 -36.24 3.20 -23.97
C GLN A 269 -35.91 1.89 -23.26
N ARG A 270 -36.07 1.83 -21.94
CA ARG A 270 -35.70 0.68 -21.12
C ARG A 270 -36.50 0.61 -19.83
N MET A 271 -36.71 -0.61 -19.37
CA MET A 271 -37.11 -0.87 -17.98
C MET A 271 -35.87 -0.79 -17.08
N LEU A 272 -36.01 -0.19 -15.91
CA LEU A 272 -34.94 -0.05 -14.92
C LEU A 272 -35.33 -0.79 -13.64
N PHE A 273 -34.43 -1.62 -13.12
CA PHE A 273 -34.57 -2.32 -11.85
C PHE A 273 -33.53 -1.75 -10.88
N VAL A 274 -33.96 -1.15 -9.77
CA VAL A 274 -33.06 -0.50 -8.82
C VAL A 274 -32.41 -1.55 -7.93
N VAL A 275 -31.09 -1.67 -8.01
CA VAL A 275 -30.30 -2.59 -7.18
C VAL A 275 -29.89 -1.87 -5.89
N ARG A 276 -29.35 -0.66 -6.02
CA ARG A 276 -28.88 0.18 -4.92
C ARG A 276 -29.12 1.65 -5.25
N GLY A 277 -29.36 2.44 -4.21
CA GLY A 277 -29.63 3.86 -4.35
C GLY A 277 -31.13 4.17 -4.42
N HIS A 278 -31.44 5.45 -4.58
CA HIS A 278 -32.81 5.93 -4.64
C HIS A 278 -33.03 6.90 -5.80
N LEU A 279 -34.12 6.68 -6.53
CA LEU A 279 -34.62 7.55 -7.58
C LEU A 279 -35.84 8.31 -7.09
N GLN A 280 -35.92 9.57 -7.47
CA GLN A 280 -37.10 10.40 -7.32
C GLN A 280 -37.88 10.36 -8.63
N SER A 281 -39.10 9.83 -8.59
CA SER A 281 -40.07 9.94 -9.67
C SER A 281 -40.98 11.14 -9.38
N SER A 282 -41.10 12.06 -10.32
CA SER A 282 -41.99 13.21 -10.19
C SER A 282 -42.90 13.39 -11.38
N GLN A 283 -44.17 13.67 -11.10
CA GLN A 283 -45.27 13.75 -12.07
C GLN A 283 -46.00 15.07 -11.89
N PHE A 284 -46.38 15.74 -12.97
CA PHE A 284 -47.25 16.91 -12.90
C PHE A 284 -48.72 16.49 -12.94
N LEU A 285 -49.46 16.77 -11.86
CA LEU A 285 -50.91 16.57 -11.86
C LEU A 285 -51.61 17.75 -12.56
N ARG A 286 -52.88 17.53 -12.96
CA ARG A 286 -53.72 18.50 -13.69
C ARG A 286 -53.85 19.87 -13.01
N ASP A 287 -53.61 19.96 -11.71
CA ASP A 287 -53.67 21.20 -10.91
C ASP A 287 -52.31 21.90 -10.74
N ASN A 288 -51.30 21.58 -11.57
CA ASN A 288 -49.89 22.01 -11.41
C ASN A 288 -49.24 21.56 -10.08
N VAL A 289 -49.87 20.65 -9.35
CA VAL A 289 -49.29 20.03 -8.15
C VAL A 289 -48.32 18.94 -8.58
N LYS A 290 -47.07 19.03 -8.11
CA LYS A 290 -46.03 18.04 -8.39
C LYS A 290 -46.15 16.88 -7.39
N SER A 291 -46.59 15.71 -7.84
CA SER A 291 -46.50 14.49 -7.05
C SER A 291 -45.09 13.91 -7.14
N CYS A 292 -44.59 13.41 -6.03
CA CYS A 292 -43.25 12.88 -5.92
C CYS A 292 -43.28 11.54 -5.20
N CYS A 293 -42.72 10.51 -5.85
CA CYS A 293 -42.55 9.18 -5.29
C CYS A 293 -41.06 8.81 -5.25
N MET A 294 -40.67 8.03 -4.26
CA MET A 294 -39.31 7.52 -4.12
C MET A 294 -39.29 6.05 -4.53
N LEU A 295 -38.38 5.71 -5.44
CA LEU A 295 -38.11 4.34 -5.88
C LEU A 295 -36.79 3.92 -5.25
N GLY A 296 -36.84 2.88 -4.41
CA GLY A 296 -35.67 2.32 -3.74
C GLY A 296 -35.26 0.97 -4.31
N PRO A 297 -34.31 0.28 -3.65
CA PRO A 297 -33.90 -1.07 -4.02
C PRO A 297 -35.07 -2.04 -4.11
N GLY A 298 -35.12 -2.85 -5.17
CA GLY A 298 -36.22 -3.78 -5.44
C GLY A 298 -37.40 -3.16 -6.20
N ASN A 299 -37.49 -1.83 -6.31
CA ASN A 299 -38.47 -1.20 -7.19
C ASN A 299 -37.96 -1.16 -8.64
N PHE A 300 -38.90 -1.01 -9.58
CA PHE A 300 -38.61 -0.87 -11.00
C PHE A 300 -39.37 0.32 -11.60
N SER A 301 -38.96 0.72 -12.80
CA SER A 301 -39.60 1.78 -13.60
C SER A 301 -39.56 1.42 -15.08
N GLY A 302 -40.40 2.05 -15.91
CA GLY A 302 -40.54 1.75 -17.33
C GLY A 302 -41.58 0.67 -17.63
N ASP A 303 -42.53 0.41 -16.70
CA ASP A 303 -43.61 -0.56 -16.84
C ASP A 303 -44.56 -0.23 -18.00
N GLU A 304 -44.53 1.01 -18.49
CA GLU A 304 -45.21 1.42 -19.72
C GLU A 304 -44.83 0.54 -20.92
N LEU A 305 -43.59 0.01 -20.96
CA LEU A 305 -43.12 -0.90 -22.00
C LEU A 305 -43.88 -2.23 -22.01
N LEU A 306 -44.29 -2.75 -20.85
CA LEU A 306 -45.07 -3.98 -20.78
C LEU A 306 -46.44 -3.78 -21.42
N SER A 307 -47.11 -2.68 -21.10
CA SER A 307 -48.40 -2.33 -21.71
C SER A 307 -48.27 -2.08 -23.22
N TRP A 308 -47.15 -1.52 -23.66
CA TRP A 308 -46.86 -1.26 -25.07
C TRP A 308 -46.70 -2.55 -25.87
N CYS A 309 -45.98 -3.55 -25.35
CA CYS A 309 -45.82 -4.85 -25.99
C CYS A 309 -47.15 -5.61 -26.18
N LEU A 310 -48.10 -5.41 -25.26
CA LEU A 310 -49.40 -6.09 -25.27
C LEU A 310 -50.46 -5.39 -26.16
N LYS A 311 -50.22 -4.17 -26.64
CA LYS A 311 -51.20 -3.43 -27.46
C LYS A 311 -51.46 -4.10 -28.82
N ARG A 312 -52.73 -4.09 -29.24
CA ARG A 312 -53.21 -4.59 -30.54
C ARG A 312 -54.17 -3.55 -31.17
N PRO A 313 -53.92 -3.07 -32.41
CA PRO A 313 -52.75 -3.31 -33.24
C PRO A 313 -51.47 -2.75 -32.60
N PHE A 314 -50.33 -3.38 -32.91
CA PHE A 314 -49.04 -2.98 -32.35
C PHE A 314 -48.61 -1.62 -32.93
N ILE A 315 -48.10 -0.74 -32.08
CA ILE A 315 -47.61 0.60 -32.46
C ILE A 315 -46.09 0.60 -32.26
N GLU A 316 -45.30 0.81 -33.32
CA GLU A 316 -43.83 0.79 -33.20
C GLU A 316 -43.25 1.93 -32.36
N ARG A 317 -44.00 3.04 -32.21
CA ARG A 317 -43.58 4.18 -31.40
C ARG A 317 -43.56 3.81 -29.91
N LEU A 318 -42.43 4.06 -29.26
CA LEU A 318 -42.25 3.87 -27.82
C LEU A 318 -43.25 4.69 -26.99
N PRO A 319 -43.72 4.15 -25.85
CA PRO A 319 -44.61 4.88 -24.96
C PRO A 319 -43.90 6.08 -24.32
N PRO A 320 -44.61 7.19 -24.07
CA PRO A 320 -44.06 8.30 -23.31
C PRO A 320 -43.93 7.93 -21.82
N SER A 321 -42.88 8.43 -21.17
CA SER A 321 -42.65 8.26 -19.74
C SER A 321 -43.73 8.98 -18.94
N SER A 322 -44.34 8.29 -17.98
CA SER A 322 -45.34 8.85 -17.07
C SER A 322 -44.77 9.86 -16.07
N SER A 323 -43.45 9.85 -15.86
CA SER A 323 -42.81 10.66 -14.83
C SER A 323 -41.39 11.10 -15.21
N THR A 324 -40.90 12.14 -14.55
CA THR A 324 -39.49 12.53 -14.58
C THR A 324 -38.73 11.79 -13.49
N LEU A 325 -37.68 11.05 -13.87
CA LEU A 325 -36.83 10.26 -12.99
C LEU A 325 -35.49 10.97 -12.76
N ILE A 326 -35.16 11.23 -11.49
CA ILE A 326 -33.91 11.88 -11.08
C ILE A 326 -33.26 11.06 -9.96
N THR A 327 -31.96 10.87 -10.04
CA THR A 327 -31.18 10.20 -8.97
C THR A 327 -30.95 11.12 -7.77
N LEU A 328 -31.24 10.64 -6.56
CA LEU A 328 -30.90 11.38 -5.33
C LEU A 328 -29.49 11.08 -4.81
N GLU A 329 -28.99 9.89 -5.14
CA GLU A 329 -27.65 9.42 -4.82
C GLU A 329 -27.10 8.59 -5.99
N THR A 330 -25.85 8.12 -5.87
CA THR A 330 -25.31 7.24 -6.91
C THR A 330 -26.12 5.94 -6.89
N THR A 331 -26.78 5.65 -8.00
CA THR A 331 -27.76 4.57 -8.11
C THR A 331 -27.24 3.52 -9.08
N GLU A 332 -27.20 2.27 -8.63
CA GLU A 332 -26.88 1.09 -9.43
C GLU A 332 -28.20 0.44 -9.83
N ALA A 333 -28.38 0.22 -11.12
CA ALA A 333 -29.60 -0.33 -11.67
C ALA A 333 -29.31 -1.29 -12.81
N PHE A 334 -30.19 -2.26 -12.98
CA PHE A 334 -30.22 -3.12 -14.14
C PHE A 334 -31.19 -2.55 -15.18
N GLY A 335 -30.77 -2.47 -16.44
CA GLY A 335 -31.59 -1.98 -17.55
C GLY A 335 -31.93 -3.06 -18.55
N LEU A 336 -33.20 -3.20 -18.92
CA LEU A 336 -33.68 -4.06 -20.00
C LEU A 336 -34.22 -3.17 -21.12
N GLU A 337 -33.61 -3.19 -22.31
CA GLU A 337 -33.98 -2.31 -23.41
C GLU A 337 -35.34 -2.70 -24.00
N ALA A 338 -36.07 -1.75 -24.57
CA ALA A 338 -37.41 -1.96 -25.13
C ALA A 338 -37.45 -3.07 -26.20
N GLU A 339 -36.39 -3.19 -26.99
CA GLU A 339 -36.25 -4.26 -27.99
C GLU A 339 -36.17 -5.65 -27.35
N ASP A 340 -35.47 -5.76 -26.22
CA ASP A 340 -35.34 -6.99 -25.45
C ASP A 340 -36.65 -7.35 -24.74
N VAL A 341 -37.37 -6.35 -24.20
CA VAL A 341 -38.72 -6.55 -23.64
C VAL A 341 -39.68 -7.07 -24.71
N LYS A 342 -39.66 -6.46 -25.90
CA LYS A 342 -40.48 -6.91 -27.03
C LYS A 342 -40.17 -8.36 -27.40
N TYR A 343 -38.88 -8.70 -27.52
CA TYR A 343 -38.46 -10.06 -27.86
C TYR A 343 -39.02 -11.09 -26.87
N VAL A 344 -38.88 -10.83 -25.57
CA VAL A 344 -39.31 -11.73 -24.49
C VAL A 344 -40.84 -11.88 -24.43
N THR A 345 -41.60 -10.81 -24.66
CA THR A 345 -43.07 -10.84 -24.64
C THR A 345 -43.71 -11.43 -25.89
N THR A 346 -42.93 -11.66 -26.95
CA THR A 346 -43.37 -12.31 -28.20
C THR A 346 -43.02 -13.79 -28.30
N LEU A 347 -42.19 -14.30 -27.38
CA LEU A 347 -41.98 -15.73 -27.15
C LEU A 347 -43.22 -16.32 -26.48
#